data_AF-A0A9D1CK01-F1
#
_entry.id   AF-A0A9D1CK01-F1
#
_cell.length_a   1.000
_cell.length_b   1.000
_cell.length_c   1.000
_cell.angle_alpha   90.00
_cell.angle_beta   90.00
_cell.angle_gamma   90.00
#
_symmetry.space_group_name_H-M   'P 1'
#
loop_
_entity.id
_entity.type
_entity.pdbx_description
1 polymer ?
#
loop_
_entity_poly.entity_id
_entity_poly.type
_entity_poly.pdbx_seq_one_letter_code
_entity_poly.pdbx_strand_id
1 'polypeptide(L)'
;MLNKKWLAFLLATALCLPTLSMAQTVTGMGGLVMSQEENREIVAEETPSPLVDVPVAQTQTEGGTSNTEAVAAFLESEGFDYRQQNYENISEDFYATISTNTTLGDVEMRIDTYTDYIALSIPFPLVVPQERRSAMAEFLSLVNYDLLMGSFQMNHENGDLFFYDGVFVYGNVPPEIISDMVWYAVDYLDTYGDALAKIILTDVDPQEAYEAL
;
A
#
# COMPACT_ATOMS: atom_id res chain seq x y z
N MET A 1 -23.70 -1.82 50.81
CA MET A 1 -24.30 -1.13 49.65
C MET A 1 -23.17 -0.89 48.65
N LEU A 2 -23.17 -1.63 47.54
CA LEU A 2 -22.21 -1.52 46.44
C LEU A 2 -23.01 -1.77 45.15
N ASN A 3 -22.91 -0.84 44.19
CA ASN A 3 -23.84 -0.70 43.09
C ASN A 3 -23.57 -1.74 41.98
N LYS A 4 -24.63 -2.44 41.59
CA LYS A 4 -24.67 -3.53 40.60
C LYS A 4 -24.94 -2.95 39.22
N LYS A 5 -23.97 -3.03 38.31
CA LYS A 5 -24.10 -3.00 36.84
C LYS A 5 -22.70 -3.29 36.30
N TRP A 6 -22.58 -4.14 35.27
CA TRP A 6 -21.34 -4.54 34.57
C TRP A 6 -20.61 -5.84 35.01
N LEU A 7 -21.33 -6.82 35.55
CA LEU A 7 -20.80 -8.19 35.67
C LEU A 7 -21.82 -9.22 35.17
N ALA A 8 -22.07 -9.21 33.86
CA ALA A 8 -22.84 -10.25 33.17
C ALA A 8 -22.55 -10.18 31.66
N PHE A 9 -21.39 -10.66 31.22
CA PHE A 9 -21.20 -11.09 29.82
C PHE A 9 -20.00 -12.06 29.75
N LEU A 10 -20.12 -13.19 30.46
CA LEU A 10 -19.26 -14.35 30.30
C LEU A 10 -20.11 -15.60 30.60
N LEU A 11 -20.15 -16.51 29.61
CA LEU A 11 -20.72 -17.86 29.60
C LEU A 11 -22.25 -18.05 29.63
N ALA A 12 -22.81 -18.42 28.47
CA ALA A 12 -23.93 -19.36 28.37
C ALA A 12 -23.93 -20.08 26.99
N THR A 13 -23.38 -21.29 26.97
CA THR A 13 -23.87 -22.52 26.33
C THR A 13 -24.88 -22.45 25.16
N ALA A 14 -24.42 -22.97 24.01
CA ALA A 14 -24.88 -24.22 23.36
C ALA A 14 -26.39 -24.52 23.16
N LEU A 15 -26.68 -25.01 21.94
CA LEU A 15 -27.81 -25.82 21.47
C LEU A 15 -29.13 -25.12 21.12
N CYS A 16 -29.41 -24.96 19.81
CA CYS A 16 -30.54 -25.60 19.11
C CYS A 16 -30.68 -25.04 17.67
N LEU A 17 -30.36 -25.84 16.66
CA LEU A 17 -30.80 -25.65 15.27
C LEU A 17 -31.97 -26.62 15.02
N PRO A 18 -33.12 -26.17 14.48
CA PRO A 18 -34.17 -27.08 14.05
C PRO A 18 -33.89 -27.65 12.65
N THR A 19 -34.17 -28.92 12.50
CA THR A 19 -34.13 -29.72 11.27
C THR A 19 -35.48 -29.73 10.53
N LEU A 20 -35.40 -30.13 9.25
CA LEU A 20 -36.41 -30.69 8.34
C LEU A 20 -37.12 -29.80 7.29
N SER A 21 -36.72 -30.08 6.03
CA SER A 21 -37.54 -30.66 4.96
C SER A 21 -38.36 -29.72 4.06
N MET A 22 -38.04 -29.75 2.76
CA MET A 22 -38.93 -30.34 1.73
C MET A 22 -38.20 -30.43 0.39
N ALA A 23 -38.14 -31.65 -0.15
CA ALA A 23 -37.71 -31.96 -1.50
C ALA A 23 -38.80 -31.59 -2.52
N GLN A 24 -38.40 -31.11 -3.70
CA GLN A 24 -39.20 -31.29 -4.91
C GLN A 24 -38.34 -31.87 -6.05
N THR A 25 -38.84 -32.98 -6.54
CA THR A 25 -38.44 -33.85 -7.65
C THR A 25 -38.44 -33.18 -9.01
N VAL A 26 -37.42 -33.48 -9.84
CA VAL A 26 -37.61 -33.69 -11.29
C VAL A 26 -36.89 -34.97 -11.71
N THR A 27 -37.67 -35.80 -12.39
CA THR A 27 -37.48 -37.18 -12.83
C THR A 27 -36.54 -37.28 -14.04
N GLY A 28 -35.70 -38.33 -14.13
CA GLY A 28 -34.98 -38.59 -15.38
C GLY A 28 -33.93 -39.71 -15.36
N MET A 29 -34.37 -40.96 -15.17
CA MET A 29 -33.83 -42.19 -15.80
C MET A 29 -32.31 -42.47 -15.79
N GLY A 30 -31.92 -43.50 -15.04
CA GLY A 30 -30.80 -44.36 -15.44
C GLY A 30 -30.03 -45.02 -14.30
N GLY A 31 -30.35 -46.28 -14.00
CA GLY A 31 -29.38 -47.25 -13.46
C GLY A 31 -29.18 -47.27 -11.94
N LEU A 32 -29.84 -48.22 -11.29
CA LEU A 32 -29.58 -48.62 -9.91
C LEU A 32 -28.56 -49.77 -9.93
N VAL A 33 -27.33 -49.54 -9.47
CA VAL A 33 -26.47 -50.59 -8.91
C VAL A 33 -25.78 -50.03 -7.68
N MET A 34 -26.23 -50.53 -6.53
CA MET A 34 -25.59 -50.36 -5.23
C MET A 34 -24.28 -51.17 -5.21
N SER A 35 -23.14 -50.50 -5.08
CA SER A 35 -21.89 -51.16 -4.68
C SER A 35 -21.19 -50.32 -3.60
N GLN A 36 -21.22 -50.88 -2.40
CA GLN A 36 -20.29 -50.73 -1.27
C GLN A 36 -19.66 -49.36 -1.04
N GLU A 37 -20.10 -48.75 0.07
CA GLU A 37 -19.55 -47.56 0.69
C GLU A 37 -18.16 -47.89 1.28
N GLU A 38 -17.13 -47.74 0.46
CA GLU A 38 -15.74 -47.90 0.86
C GLU A 38 -15.32 -46.61 1.58
N ASN A 39 -15.30 -46.69 2.91
CA ASN A 39 -14.91 -45.64 3.83
C ASN A 39 -13.42 -45.31 3.62
N ARG A 40 -13.10 -44.45 2.65
CA ARG A 40 -11.74 -43.94 2.42
C ARG A 40 -11.44 -42.88 3.47
N GLU A 41 -10.72 -43.31 4.50
CA GLU A 41 -10.00 -42.46 5.43
C GLU A 41 -9.10 -41.52 4.61
N ILE A 42 -9.41 -40.23 4.58
CA ILE A 42 -8.55 -39.22 3.98
C ILE A 42 -7.38 -39.04 4.94
N VAL A 43 -6.32 -39.81 4.72
CA VAL A 43 -5.02 -39.53 5.31
C VAL A 43 -4.53 -38.24 4.64
N ALA A 44 -4.44 -37.16 5.42
CA ALA A 44 -3.76 -35.96 4.98
C ALA A 44 -2.29 -36.32 4.73
N GLU A 45 -1.94 -36.45 3.46
CA GLU A 45 -0.54 -36.50 3.04
C GLU A 45 0.02 -35.10 3.25
N GLU A 46 0.64 -34.85 4.41
CA GLU A 46 1.48 -33.68 4.61
C GLU A 46 2.64 -33.78 3.61
N THR A 47 2.47 -33.13 2.47
CA THR A 47 3.59 -32.86 1.57
C THR A 47 4.49 -31.86 2.29
N PRO A 48 5.73 -32.23 2.68
CA PRO A 48 6.62 -31.25 3.27
C PRO A 48 6.91 -30.22 2.19
N SER A 49 6.48 -28.98 2.42
CA SER A 49 6.86 -27.85 1.59
C SER A 49 8.38 -27.77 1.62
N PRO A 50 9.10 -27.82 0.49
CA PRO A 50 10.53 -27.60 0.51
C PRO A 50 10.71 -26.09 0.72
N LEU A 51 10.76 -25.67 1.98
CA LEU A 51 11.51 -24.48 2.35
C LEU A 51 12.96 -24.81 2.00
N VAL A 52 13.33 -24.54 0.75
CA VAL A 52 14.72 -24.43 0.36
C VAL A 52 15.23 -23.25 1.18
N ASP A 53 16.15 -23.52 2.10
CA ASP A 53 16.93 -22.49 2.77
C ASP A 53 17.64 -21.68 1.66
N VAL A 54 17.01 -20.62 1.19
CA VAL A 54 17.68 -19.60 0.40
C VAL A 54 18.66 -18.98 1.40
N PRO A 55 19.98 -19.12 1.19
CA PRO A 55 20.91 -18.45 2.07
C PRO A 55 20.62 -16.96 1.93
N VAL A 56 20.18 -16.33 3.02
CA VAL A 56 20.17 -14.87 3.13
C VAL A 56 21.62 -14.47 2.96
N ALA A 57 21.97 -14.08 1.74
CA ALA A 57 23.28 -13.55 1.43
C ALA A 57 23.38 -12.23 2.19
N GLN A 58 23.98 -12.28 3.39
CA GLN A 58 24.46 -11.09 4.07
C GLN A 58 25.60 -10.52 3.22
N THR A 59 25.23 -9.74 2.22
CA THR A 59 26.17 -8.91 1.48
C THR A 59 26.31 -7.60 2.24
N GLN A 60 26.99 -7.66 3.37
CA GLN A 60 27.71 -6.48 3.84
C GLN A 60 28.78 -6.20 2.77
N THR A 61 28.48 -5.27 1.88
CA THR A 61 29.46 -4.76 0.92
C THR A 61 30.23 -3.65 1.62
N GLU A 62 31.31 -4.03 2.30
CA GLU A 62 32.34 -3.08 2.72
C GLU A 62 32.92 -2.41 1.46
N GLY A 63 32.54 -1.15 1.23
CA GLY A 63 33.09 -0.30 0.17
C GLY A 63 32.09 0.44 -0.71
N GLY A 64 30.78 0.24 -0.52
CA GLY A 64 29.75 1.01 -1.20
C GLY A 64 29.32 2.27 -0.45
N THR A 65 28.93 3.31 -1.19
CA THR A 65 28.27 4.50 -0.62
C THR A 65 26.94 4.06 0.01
N SER A 66 26.71 4.43 1.26
CA SER A 66 25.44 4.11 1.94
C SER A 66 24.26 4.82 1.27
N ASN A 67 23.05 4.28 1.42
CA ASN A 67 21.84 4.91 0.90
C ASN A 67 21.68 6.35 1.40
N THR A 68 22.00 6.58 2.68
CA THR A 68 22.03 7.92 3.30
C THR A 68 22.97 8.87 2.55
N GLU A 69 24.22 8.46 2.31
CA GLU A 69 25.21 9.28 1.62
C GLU A 69 24.82 9.53 0.16
N ALA A 70 24.23 8.55 -0.52
CA ALA A 70 23.76 8.69 -1.89
C ALA A 70 22.61 9.71 -2.00
N VAL A 71 21.63 9.65 -1.08
CA VAL A 71 20.52 10.62 -1.03
C VAL A 71 21.02 12.01 -0.69
N ALA A 72 21.91 12.15 0.31
CA ALA A 72 22.52 13.43 0.63
C ALA A 72 23.27 14.03 -0.57
N ALA A 73 24.10 13.24 -1.25
CA ALA A 73 24.85 13.67 -2.42
C ALA A 73 23.93 14.13 -3.57
N PHE A 74 22.82 13.42 -3.81
CA PHE A 74 21.81 13.82 -4.79
C PHE A 74 21.17 15.16 -4.43
N LEU A 75 20.68 15.30 -3.18
CA LEU A 75 20.01 16.53 -2.73
C LEU A 75 20.94 17.73 -2.81
N GLU A 76 22.21 17.56 -2.41
CA GLU A 76 23.25 18.58 -2.53
C GLU A 76 23.56 18.93 -3.99
N SER A 77 23.63 17.94 -4.90
CA SER A 77 23.94 18.18 -6.32
C SER A 77 22.83 18.91 -7.05
N GLU A 78 21.58 18.63 -6.70
CA GLU A 78 20.40 19.31 -7.24
C GLU A 78 20.13 20.66 -6.54
N GLY A 79 20.85 20.96 -5.45
CA GLY A 79 20.75 22.23 -4.74
C GLY A 79 19.53 22.36 -3.85
N PHE A 80 18.98 21.25 -3.36
CA PHE A 80 17.89 21.26 -2.38
C PHE A 80 18.36 21.80 -1.03
N ASP A 81 17.55 22.66 -0.42
CA ASP A 81 17.60 22.87 1.04
C ASP A 81 16.83 21.74 1.71
N TYR A 82 17.48 21.01 2.62
CA TYR A 82 16.89 19.83 3.25
C TYR A 82 17.23 19.73 4.73
N ARG A 83 16.36 19.05 5.46
CA ARG A 83 16.52 18.73 6.87
C ARG A 83 16.67 17.22 7.02
N GLN A 84 17.69 16.79 7.74
CA GLN A 84 17.96 15.37 8.00
C GLN A 84 17.60 15.01 9.45
N GLN A 85 17.00 13.84 9.64
CA GLN A 85 16.68 13.29 10.96
C GLN A 85 17.12 11.83 11.06
N ASN A 86 17.97 11.53 12.04
CA ASN A 86 18.53 10.19 12.23
C ASN A 86 17.77 9.44 13.33
N TYR A 87 17.37 8.19 13.04
CA TYR A 87 16.72 7.30 13.99
C TYR A 87 17.64 6.11 14.32
N GLU A 88 18.56 6.33 15.27
CA GLU A 88 19.38 5.32 15.96
C GLU A 88 19.82 4.10 15.11
N ASN A 89 20.43 4.35 13.94
CA ASN A 89 20.93 3.31 13.00
C ASN A 89 19.84 2.39 12.38
N ILE A 90 18.58 2.80 12.39
CA ILE A 90 17.46 2.07 11.78
C ILE A 90 17.10 2.70 10.43
N SER A 91 16.89 4.02 10.44
CA SER A 91 16.62 4.81 9.25
C SER A 91 17.12 6.23 9.39
N GLU A 92 17.30 6.89 8.26
CA GLU A 92 17.48 8.34 8.19
C GLU A 92 16.44 8.93 7.25
N ASP A 93 15.87 10.04 7.68
CA ASP A 93 14.79 10.72 6.97
C ASP A 93 15.32 12.07 6.49
N PHE A 94 15.15 12.33 5.19
CA PHE A 94 15.43 13.60 4.56
C PHE A 94 14.11 14.30 4.22
N TYR A 95 13.99 15.56 4.60
CA TYR A 95 12.84 16.41 4.28
C TYR A 95 13.30 17.54 3.40
N ALA A 96 12.69 17.68 2.23
CA ALA A 96 12.98 18.76 1.28
C ALA A 96 11.68 19.29 0.68
N THR A 97 11.69 20.52 0.19
CA THR A 97 10.54 21.09 -0.51
C THR A 97 10.70 20.95 -2.01
N ILE A 98 9.65 20.49 -2.69
CA ILE A 98 9.55 20.49 -4.15
C ILE A 98 8.44 21.47 -4.58
N SER A 99 8.67 22.16 -5.68
CA SER A 99 7.65 23.02 -6.30
C SER A 99 6.92 22.24 -7.39
N THR A 100 5.60 22.32 -7.38
CA THR A 100 4.76 21.78 -8.45
C THR A 100 4.23 22.91 -9.33
N ASN A 101 3.94 22.61 -10.58
CA ASN A 101 3.26 23.51 -11.53
C ASN A 101 1.73 23.48 -11.39
N THR A 102 1.23 23.00 -10.26
CA THR A 102 -0.19 22.85 -9.96
C THR A 102 -0.66 23.86 -8.93
N THR A 103 -1.97 23.84 -8.64
CA THR A 103 -2.55 24.61 -7.54
C THR A 103 -2.09 24.17 -6.15
N LEU A 104 -1.38 23.03 -6.03
CA LEU A 104 -0.76 22.59 -4.78
C LEU A 104 0.43 23.48 -4.37
N GLY A 105 1.12 24.11 -5.33
CA GLY A 105 2.29 24.92 -5.08
C GLY A 105 3.47 24.09 -4.56
N ASP A 106 4.09 24.56 -3.48
CA ASP A 106 5.22 23.89 -2.84
C ASP A 106 4.72 22.81 -1.86
N VAL A 107 5.26 21.60 -1.98
CA VAL A 107 4.93 20.45 -1.11
C VAL A 107 6.20 19.87 -0.48
N GLU A 108 6.05 19.26 0.70
CA GLU A 108 7.15 18.58 1.38
C GLU A 108 7.31 17.17 0.83
N MET A 109 8.54 16.85 0.43
CA MET A 109 9.01 15.50 0.09
C MET A 109 9.77 14.94 1.28
N ARG A 110 9.54 13.65 1.57
CA ARG A 110 10.29 12.86 2.53
C ARG A 110 10.98 11.69 1.83
N ILE A 111 12.28 11.53 2.06
CA ILE A 111 13.04 10.36 1.61
C ILE A 111 13.54 9.60 2.84
N ASP A 112 13.11 8.36 2.98
CA ASP A 112 13.51 7.44 4.03
C ASP A 112 14.57 6.48 3.50
N THR A 113 15.72 6.43 4.16
CA THR A 113 16.80 5.50 3.81
C THR A 113 16.94 4.42 4.87
N TYR A 114 16.92 3.17 4.43
CA TYR A 114 17.27 1.98 5.20
C TYR A 114 18.53 1.34 4.59
N THR A 115 19.02 0.25 5.20
CA THR A 115 20.21 -0.46 4.70
C THR A 115 20.09 -0.91 3.24
N ASP A 116 18.93 -1.46 2.85
CA ASP A 116 18.70 -2.08 1.55
C ASP A 116 17.44 -1.55 0.83
N TYR A 117 16.91 -0.43 1.31
CA TYR A 117 15.67 0.15 0.82
C TYR A 117 15.72 1.67 0.88
N ILE A 118 15.16 2.33 -0.14
CA ILE A 118 14.90 3.77 -0.16
C ILE A 118 13.42 3.95 -0.45
N ALA A 119 12.75 4.80 0.33
CA ALA A 119 11.37 5.19 0.08
C ALA A 119 11.27 6.70 -0.10
N LEU A 120 10.45 7.12 -1.06
CA LEU A 120 10.02 8.48 -1.28
C LEU A 120 8.54 8.57 -0.90
N SER A 121 8.19 9.53 -0.06
CA SER A 121 6.80 9.86 0.26
C SER A 121 6.55 11.35 0.16
N ILE A 122 5.44 11.73 -0.46
CA ILE A 122 5.03 13.12 -0.62
C ILE A 122 3.59 13.24 -0.11
N PRO A 123 3.38 13.67 1.14
CA PRO A 123 2.04 13.90 1.67
C PRO A 123 1.33 15.00 0.88
N PHE A 124 0.08 14.73 0.54
CA PHE A 124 -0.78 15.72 -0.11
C PHE A 124 -1.21 16.78 0.91
N PRO A 125 -1.23 18.07 0.55
CA PRO A 125 -1.60 19.15 1.48
C PRO A 125 -3.09 19.15 1.84
N LEU A 126 -3.92 18.39 1.13
CA LEU A 126 -5.35 18.27 1.35
C LEU A 126 -5.72 16.87 1.84
N VAL A 127 -6.58 16.81 2.86
CA VAL A 127 -7.16 15.57 3.36
C VAL A 127 -8.48 15.30 2.63
N VAL A 128 -8.70 14.07 2.19
CA VAL A 128 -9.91 13.66 1.49
C VAL A 128 -11.07 13.54 2.47
N PRO A 129 -12.13 14.37 2.35
CA PRO A 129 -13.28 14.31 3.24
C PRO A 129 -14.03 12.98 3.05
N GLN A 130 -14.69 12.51 4.11
CA GLN A 130 -15.25 11.15 4.18
C GLN A 130 -16.18 10.82 3.00
N GLU A 131 -17.03 11.75 2.62
CA GLU A 131 -17.98 11.65 1.52
C GLU A 131 -17.32 11.55 0.13
N ARG A 132 -16.06 11.97 -0.01
CA ARG A 132 -15.29 11.94 -1.27
C ARG A 132 -14.32 10.76 -1.36
N ARG A 133 -14.12 9.98 -0.30
CA ARG A 133 -13.11 8.90 -0.27
C ARG A 133 -13.37 7.79 -1.27
N SER A 134 -14.64 7.43 -1.50
CA SER A 134 -14.97 6.43 -2.53
C SER A 134 -14.65 6.94 -3.93
N ALA A 135 -14.99 8.20 -4.23
CA ALA A 135 -14.66 8.82 -5.51
C ALA A 135 -13.15 8.94 -5.72
N MET A 136 -12.41 9.31 -4.67
CA MET A 136 -10.95 9.32 -4.70
C MET A 136 -10.37 7.93 -4.96
N ALA A 137 -10.85 6.88 -4.26
CA ALA A 137 -10.34 5.52 -4.46
C ALA A 137 -10.52 5.02 -5.90
N GLU A 138 -11.64 5.36 -6.54
CA GLU A 138 -11.86 5.10 -7.97
C GLU A 138 -10.88 5.87 -8.85
N PHE A 139 -10.73 7.18 -8.62
CA PHE A 139 -9.80 8.02 -9.36
C PHE A 139 -8.34 7.54 -9.24
N LEU A 140 -7.90 7.19 -8.03
CA LEU A 140 -6.56 6.65 -7.79
C LEU A 140 -6.33 5.33 -8.56
N SER A 141 -7.36 4.51 -8.74
CA SER A 141 -7.26 3.27 -9.50
C SER A 141 -7.00 3.52 -10.99
N LEU A 142 -7.60 4.59 -11.55
CA LEU A 142 -7.37 5.00 -12.94
C LEU A 142 -5.98 5.59 -13.11
N VAL A 143 -5.59 6.54 -12.26
CA VAL A 143 -4.28 7.19 -12.33
C VAL A 143 -3.14 6.19 -12.12
N ASN A 144 -3.22 5.34 -11.10
CA ASN A 144 -2.17 4.36 -10.79
C ASN A 144 -2.00 3.30 -11.90
N TYR A 145 -2.99 3.10 -12.78
CA TYR A 145 -2.83 2.21 -13.94
C TYR A 145 -1.82 2.75 -14.96
N ASP A 146 -1.66 4.08 -15.05
CA ASP A 146 -0.77 4.72 -16.01
C ASP A 146 0.63 5.01 -15.47
N LEU A 147 0.83 4.90 -14.15
CA LEU A 147 2.12 5.20 -13.55
C LEU A 147 3.15 4.11 -13.87
N LEU A 148 4.36 4.54 -14.21
CA LEU A 148 5.49 3.62 -14.44
C LEU A 148 6.06 3.09 -13.11
N MET A 149 6.11 3.96 -12.10
CA MET A 149 6.66 3.68 -10.77
C MET A 149 5.93 4.48 -9.71
N GLY A 150 6.03 4.04 -8.46
CA GLY A 150 5.27 4.60 -7.36
C GLY A 150 3.75 4.42 -7.48
N SER A 151 3.05 5.12 -6.60
CA SER A 151 1.58 5.07 -6.49
C SER A 151 1.07 6.25 -5.68
N PHE A 152 -0.09 6.78 -6.06
CA PHE A 152 -0.90 7.58 -5.14
C PHE A 152 -1.68 6.65 -4.22
N GLN A 153 -1.62 6.92 -2.93
CA GLN A 153 -2.23 6.11 -1.89
C GLN A 153 -3.06 6.98 -0.95
N MET A 154 -4.23 6.50 -0.59
CA MET A 154 -5.09 7.14 0.39
C MET A 154 -5.36 6.19 1.55
N ASN A 155 -5.16 6.65 2.78
CA ASN A 155 -5.71 5.98 3.94
C ASN A 155 -7.23 6.22 3.98
N HIS A 156 -8.00 5.16 3.77
CA HIS A 156 -9.46 5.27 3.66
C HIS A 156 -10.16 5.65 4.98
N GLU A 157 -9.53 5.42 6.13
CA GLU A 157 -10.11 5.73 7.44
C GLU A 157 -10.04 7.22 7.78
N ASN A 158 -8.92 7.88 7.46
CA ASN A 158 -8.69 9.29 7.81
C ASN A 158 -8.68 10.23 6.59
N GLY A 159 -8.48 9.72 5.38
CA GLY A 159 -8.42 10.50 4.14
C GLY A 159 -7.04 11.07 3.82
N ASP A 160 -5.99 10.69 4.55
CA ASP A 160 -4.63 11.12 4.23
C ASP A 160 -4.24 10.57 2.87
N LEU A 161 -3.78 11.45 1.99
CA LEU A 161 -3.34 11.14 0.63
C LEU A 161 -1.84 11.38 0.55
N PHE A 162 -1.13 10.53 -0.18
CA PHE A 162 0.29 10.71 -0.45
C PHE A 162 0.67 10.05 -1.77
N PHE A 163 1.73 10.56 -2.41
CA PHE A 163 2.48 9.78 -3.38
C PHE A 163 3.52 8.94 -2.63
N TYR A 164 3.70 7.69 -3.03
CA TYR A 164 4.69 6.77 -2.49
C TYR A 164 5.43 6.07 -3.60
N ASP A 165 6.75 6.06 -3.53
CA ASP A 165 7.60 5.17 -4.32
C ASP A 165 8.67 4.56 -3.43
N GLY A 166 9.13 3.37 -3.77
CA GLY A 166 10.23 2.80 -3.02
C GLY A 166 10.88 1.60 -3.69
N VAL A 167 12.18 1.49 -3.50
CA VAL A 167 13.05 0.62 -4.26
C VAL A 167 14.02 -0.11 -3.34
N PHE A 168 14.16 -1.41 -3.57
CA PHE A 168 15.23 -2.17 -2.94
C PHE A 168 16.55 -1.86 -3.64
N VAL A 169 17.55 -1.50 -2.85
CA VAL A 169 18.89 -1.21 -3.37
C VAL A 169 19.90 -2.13 -2.68
N TYR A 170 20.58 -2.93 -3.48
CA TYR A 170 21.62 -3.85 -3.01
C TYR A 170 22.98 -3.40 -3.52
N GLY A 171 23.88 -3.04 -2.60
CA GLY A 171 25.19 -2.49 -2.92
C GLY A 171 25.12 -1.00 -3.26
N ASN A 172 25.90 -0.55 -4.24
CA ASN A 172 25.98 0.87 -4.58
C ASN A 172 24.69 1.34 -5.24
N VAL A 173 24.09 2.40 -4.69
CA VAL A 173 22.96 3.10 -5.30
C VAL A 173 23.45 3.87 -6.54
N PRO A 174 22.97 3.56 -7.76
CA PRO A 174 23.18 4.44 -8.90
C PRO A 174 22.49 5.78 -8.64
N PRO A 175 23.15 6.94 -8.80
CA PRO A 175 22.54 8.25 -8.56
C PRO A 175 21.24 8.47 -9.35
N GLU A 176 21.13 7.84 -10.52
CA GLU A 176 19.97 7.90 -11.40
C GLU A 176 18.72 7.34 -10.72
N ILE A 177 18.84 6.36 -9.81
CA ILE A 177 17.67 5.80 -9.11
C ILE A 177 16.99 6.86 -8.24
N ILE A 178 17.77 7.60 -7.45
CA ILE A 178 17.21 8.63 -6.56
C ILE A 178 16.66 9.80 -7.40
N SER A 179 17.41 10.18 -8.44
CA SER A 179 16.97 11.20 -9.40
C SER A 179 15.63 10.83 -10.06
N ASP A 180 15.51 9.61 -10.59
CA ASP A 180 14.30 9.15 -11.26
C ASP A 180 13.13 9.11 -10.27
N MET A 181 13.31 8.57 -9.06
CA MET A 181 12.26 8.54 -8.04
C MET A 181 11.70 9.94 -7.77
N VAL A 182 12.58 10.94 -7.58
CA VAL A 182 12.16 12.31 -7.26
C VAL A 182 11.51 12.99 -8.46
N TRP A 183 12.13 12.93 -9.64
CA TRP A 183 11.63 13.68 -10.79
C TRP A 183 10.37 13.05 -11.42
N TYR A 184 10.24 11.72 -11.43
CA TYR A 184 8.95 11.11 -11.81
C TYR A 184 7.84 11.48 -10.83
N ALA A 185 8.12 11.53 -9.53
CA ALA A 185 7.12 11.96 -8.55
C ALA A 185 6.66 13.41 -8.79
N VAL A 186 7.59 14.32 -9.12
CA VAL A 186 7.28 15.70 -9.50
C VAL A 186 6.42 15.72 -10.77
N ASP A 187 6.80 14.98 -11.81
CA ASP A 187 6.05 14.90 -13.07
C ASP A 187 4.63 14.37 -12.85
N TYR A 188 4.45 13.37 -11.99
CA TYR A 188 3.13 12.85 -11.62
C TYR A 188 2.32 13.86 -10.81
N LEU A 189 2.94 14.57 -9.87
CA LEU A 189 2.24 15.63 -9.15
C LEU A 189 1.83 16.77 -10.08
N ASP A 190 2.67 17.14 -11.04
CA ASP A 190 2.36 18.14 -12.07
C ASP A 190 1.22 17.69 -13.00
N THR A 191 1.17 16.40 -13.33
CA THR A 191 0.15 15.84 -14.22
C THR A 191 -1.19 15.67 -13.51
N TYR A 192 -1.19 15.10 -12.30
CA TYR A 192 -2.41 14.65 -11.63
C TYR A 192 -2.84 15.54 -10.46
N GLY A 193 -1.99 16.45 -9.99
CA GLY A 193 -2.18 17.21 -8.76
C GLY A 193 -3.47 18.04 -8.72
N ASP A 194 -3.76 18.75 -9.82
CA ASP A 194 -4.99 19.55 -9.94
C ASP A 194 -6.24 18.68 -10.02
N ALA A 195 -6.18 17.53 -10.69
CA ALA A 195 -7.30 16.59 -10.77
C ALA A 195 -7.59 15.93 -9.41
N LEU A 196 -6.54 15.56 -8.66
CA LEU A 196 -6.65 15.08 -7.28
C LEU A 196 -7.32 16.14 -6.40
N ALA A 197 -6.88 17.40 -6.46
CA ALA A 197 -7.51 18.50 -5.75
C ALA A 197 -8.98 18.70 -6.17
N LYS A 198 -9.28 18.59 -7.47
CA LYS A 198 -10.65 18.73 -7.99
C LYS A 198 -11.59 17.64 -7.44
N ILE A 199 -11.14 16.39 -7.33
CA ILE A 199 -11.91 15.30 -6.73
C ILE A 199 -12.23 15.57 -5.25
N ILE A 200 -11.28 16.17 -4.53
CA ILE A 200 -11.43 16.55 -3.11
C ILE A 200 -12.42 17.71 -2.95
N LEU A 201 -12.30 18.74 -3.79
CA LEU A 201 -12.97 20.03 -3.58
C LEU A 201 -14.35 20.13 -4.26
N THR A 202 -14.69 19.20 -5.14
CA THR A 202 -15.91 19.26 -5.96
C THR A 202 -16.61 17.91 -6.07
N ASP A 203 -17.83 17.90 -6.61
CA ASP A 203 -18.58 16.67 -6.90
C ASP A 203 -18.34 16.10 -8.30
N VAL A 204 -17.17 16.36 -8.90
CA VAL A 204 -16.82 15.78 -10.20
C VAL A 204 -16.78 14.25 -10.13
N ASP A 205 -17.18 13.62 -11.23
CA ASP A 205 -17.07 12.18 -11.42
C ASP A 205 -15.59 11.78 -11.64
N PRO A 206 -15.09 10.68 -11.04
CA PRO A 206 -13.71 10.23 -11.20
C PRO A 206 -13.29 10.00 -12.66
N GLN A 207 -14.14 9.36 -13.46
CA GLN A 207 -13.84 9.09 -14.87
C GLN A 207 -13.79 10.41 -15.67
N GLU A 208 -14.72 11.32 -15.42
CA GLU A 208 -14.71 12.65 -16.05
C GLU A 208 -13.45 13.45 -15.70
N ALA A 209 -13.00 13.41 -14.45
CA ALA A 209 -11.77 14.09 -14.03
C ALA A 209 -10.53 13.50 -14.71
N TYR A 210 -10.50 12.17 -14.90
CA TYR A 210 -9.39 11.47 -15.53
C TYR A 210 -9.33 11.72 -17.04
N GLU A 211 -10.47 11.73 -17.73
CA GLU A 211 -10.53 12.04 -19.18
C GLU A 211 -10.17 13.49 -19.52
N ALA A 212 -10.09 14.37 -18.52
CA ALA A 212 -9.77 15.78 -18.67
C ALA A 212 -8.29 16.13 -18.39
N LEU A 213 -7.45 15.14 -18.07
CA LEU A 213 -6.00 15.27 -17.92
C LEU A 213 -5.33 15.58 -19.27
#